data_AF-M0DP62-F1
#
_entry.id   AF-M0DP62-F1
#
_cell.length_a   1.000
_cell.length_b   1.000
_cell.length_c   1.000
_cell.angle_alpha   90.00
_cell.angle_beta   90.00
_cell.angle_gamma   90.00
#
_symmetry.space_group_name_H-M   'P 1'
#
loop_
_entity.id
_entity.type
_entity.pdbx_description
1 polymer ?
#
loop_
_entity_poly.entity_id
_entity_poly.type
_entity_poly.pdbx_seq_one_letter_code
_entity_poly.pdbx_strand_id
1 'polypeptide(L)'
;MSGESSPNESGDGPNPAIVVGVVFSAIVALTVIAYTVTVSAVNLLTVDLLAYPIAGVAPFVVITGAILTIPIMIPTALISMKRLG
;
A
#
# COMPACT_ATOMS: atom_id res chain seq x y z
N MET A 1 -19.02 20.86 45.24
CA MET A 1 -20.00 20.23 44.33
C MET A 1 -19.34 18.99 43.76
N SER A 2 -19.99 17.86 43.96
CA SER A 2 -19.53 16.50 43.69
C SER A 2 -19.18 16.31 42.23
N GLY A 3 -18.16 15.47 41.98
CA GLY A 3 -17.78 15.07 40.64
C GLY A 3 -18.83 14.16 40.03
N GLU A 4 -19.24 14.51 38.81
CA GLU A 4 -19.79 13.54 37.86
C GLU A 4 -18.79 13.44 36.71
N SER A 5 -17.97 12.39 36.73
CA SER A 5 -17.26 11.92 35.55
C SER A 5 -18.11 10.86 34.87
N SER A 6 -18.42 11.13 33.59
CA SER A 6 -18.72 10.16 32.52
C SER A 6 -20.12 9.51 32.51
N PRO A 7 -20.68 9.30 31.32
CA PRO A 7 -20.19 8.21 30.49
C PRO A 7 -19.56 8.72 29.19
N ASN A 8 -18.34 8.23 28.91
CA ASN A 8 -17.87 8.12 27.53
C ASN A 8 -18.97 7.42 26.73
N GLU A 9 -19.52 8.07 25.71
CA GLU A 9 -20.19 7.40 24.60
C GLU A 9 -19.19 6.41 23.99
N SER A 10 -19.24 5.20 24.51
CA SER A 10 -18.45 4.08 24.10
C SER A 10 -19.28 3.32 23.07
N GLY A 11 -18.88 3.40 21.80
CA GLY A 11 -18.89 2.20 20.96
C GLY A 11 -20.01 2.01 19.95
N ASP A 12 -20.22 2.94 19.02
CA ASP A 12 -20.91 2.63 17.74
C ASP A 12 -20.15 3.18 16.51
N GLY A 13 -18.83 3.33 16.64
CA GLY A 13 -17.96 3.64 15.51
C GLY A 13 -17.39 2.36 14.89
N PRO A 14 -17.25 2.25 13.56
CA PRO A 14 -16.53 1.14 12.94
C PRO A 14 -15.17 0.94 13.59
N ASN A 15 -14.84 -0.29 13.97
CA ASN A 15 -13.59 -0.59 14.67
C ASN A 15 -12.39 -0.05 13.84
N PRO A 16 -11.62 0.91 14.37
CA PRO A 16 -10.59 1.60 13.59
C PRO A 16 -9.49 0.64 13.11
N ALA A 17 -9.24 -0.45 13.84
CA ALA A 17 -8.29 -1.47 13.41
C ALA A 17 -8.78 -2.23 12.16
N ILE A 18 -10.09 -2.47 12.06
CA ILE A 18 -10.70 -3.12 10.89
C ILE A 18 -10.65 -2.19 9.68
N VAL A 19 -11.02 -0.91 9.87
CA VAL A 19 -10.99 0.08 8.80
C VAL A 19 -9.57 0.23 8.23
N VAL A 20 -8.56 0.36 9.10
CA VAL A 20 -7.15 0.45 8.67
C VAL A 20 -6.70 -0.82 7.97
N GLY A 21 -7.07 -2.00 8.47
CA GLY A 21 -6.73 -3.28 7.83
C GLY A 21 -7.32 -3.42 6.42
N VAL A 22 -8.60 -3.05 6.25
CA VAL A 22 -9.29 -3.10 4.94
C VAL A 22 -8.67 -2.10 3.97
N VAL A 23 -8.46 -0.85 4.39
CA VAL A 23 -7.86 0.18 3.54
C VAL A 23 -6.44 -0.19 3.13
N PHE A 24 -5.64 -0.70 4.07
CA PHE A 24 -4.28 -1.19 3.78
C PHE A 24 -4.30 -2.33 2.77
N SER A 25 -5.16 -3.34 2.96
CA SER A 25 -5.28 -4.47 2.03
C SER A 25 -5.72 -4.01 0.63
N ALA A 26 -6.65 -3.06 0.55
CA ALA A 26 -7.11 -2.50 -0.72
C ALA A 26 -5.99 -1.76 -1.45
N ILE A 27 -5.18 -0.96 -0.74
CA ILE A 27 -4.02 -0.26 -1.29
C ILE A 27 -3.00 -1.27 -1.79
N VAL A 28 -2.64 -2.27 -0.99
CA VAL A 28 -1.67 -3.31 -1.40
C VAL A 28 -2.15 -4.04 -2.65
N ALA A 29 -3.41 -4.46 -2.69
CA ALA A 29 -3.97 -5.15 -3.85
C ALA A 29 -3.95 -4.26 -5.11
N LEU A 30 -4.37 -3.00 -4.99
CA LEU A 30 -4.34 -2.05 -6.10
C LEU A 30 -2.91 -1.80 -6.59
N THR A 31 -1.95 -1.69 -5.67
CA THR A 31 -0.53 -1.53 -5.99
C THR A 31 0.02 -2.72 -6.75
N VAL A 32 -0.29 -3.95 -6.32
CA VAL A 32 0.14 -5.17 -7.04
C VAL A 32 -0.45 -5.19 -8.44
N ILE A 33 -1.74 -4.89 -8.59
CA ILE A 33 -2.39 -4.83 -9.91
C ILE A 33 -1.72 -3.78 -10.79
N ALA A 34 -1.51 -2.57 -10.27
CA ALA A 34 -0.87 -1.48 -11.01
C ALA A 34 0.56 -1.82 -11.45
N TYR A 35 1.34 -2.46 -10.58
CA TYR A 35 2.68 -2.94 -10.92
C TYR A 35 2.62 -3.99 -12.04
N THR A 36 1.75 -4.99 -11.90
CA THR A 36 1.62 -6.08 -12.89
C THR A 36 1.21 -5.54 -14.26
N VAL A 37 0.22 -4.65 -14.31
CA VAL A 37 -0.22 -3.98 -15.54
C VAL A 37 0.92 -3.16 -16.15
N THR A 38 1.68 -2.43 -15.34
CA THR A 38 2.81 -1.64 -15.83
C THR A 38 3.89 -2.53 -16.44
N VAL A 39 4.24 -3.64 -15.80
CA VAL A 39 5.22 -4.60 -16.33
C VAL A 39 4.74 -5.21 -17.63
N SER A 40 3.47 -5.64 -17.71
CA SER A 40 2.90 -6.18 -18.95
C SER A 40 2.87 -5.14 -20.07
N ALA A 41 2.46 -3.91 -19.79
CA ALA A 41 2.42 -2.83 -20.78
C ALA A 41 3.83 -2.48 -21.28
N VAL A 42 4.80 -2.39 -20.37
CA VAL A 42 6.20 -2.16 -20.69
C VAL A 42 6.76 -3.31 -21.53
N ASN A 43 6.46 -4.56 -21.18
CA ASN A 43 6.89 -5.73 -21.95
C ASN A 43 6.32 -5.72 -23.37
N LEU A 44 5.03 -5.43 -23.54
CA LEU A 44 4.40 -5.31 -24.87
C LEU A 44 5.01 -4.18 -25.70
N LEU A 45 5.22 -3.00 -25.10
CA LEU A 45 5.81 -1.86 -25.79
C LEU A 45 7.28 -2.08 -26.15
N THR A 46 8.05 -2.66 -25.24
CA THR A 46 9.51 -2.75 -25.43
C THR A 46 9.92 -3.97 -26.22
N VAL A 47 9.34 -5.13 -25.96
CA VAL A 47 9.76 -6.40 -26.59
C VAL A 47 9.05 -6.60 -27.91
N ASP A 48 7.74 -6.37 -27.93
CA ASP A 48 6.89 -6.69 -29.09
C ASP A 48 6.87 -5.56 -30.13
N LEU A 49 6.87 -4.29 -29.69
CA LEU A 49 6.78 -3.14 -30.60
C LEU A 49 8.11 -2.49 -30.93
N LEU A 50 9.06 -2.43 -29.99
CA LEU A 50 10.34 -1.71 -30.17
C LEU A 50 11.58 -2.62 -30.20
N ALA A 51 11.42 -3.94 -30.03
CA ALA A 51 12.51 -4.93 -29.98
C ALA A 51 13.68 -4.56 -29.04
N TYR A 52 13.40 -3.81 -27.97
CA TYR A 52 14.38 -3.44 -26.97
C TYR A 52 14.78 -4.67 -26.14
N PRO A 53 16.09 -4.88 -25.88
CA PRO A 53 16.54 -5.97 -25.04
C PRO A 53 16.00 -5.83 -23.61
N ILE A 54 15.44 -6.91 -23.07
CA ILE A 54 14.84 -7.01 -21.72
C ILE A 54 15.76 -6.40 -20.64
N ALA A 55 17.08 -6.57 -20.80
CA ALA A 55 18.10 -6.05 -19.89
C ALA A 55 18.10 -4.51 -19.77
N GLY A 56 17.71 -3.78 -20.81
CA GLY A 56 17.59 -2.32 -20.78
C GLY A 56 16.29 -1.82 -20.13
N VAL A 57 15.29 -2.68 -20.00
CA VAL A 57 13.95 -2.36 -19.49
C VAL A 57 13.81 -2.71 -18.01
N ALA A 58 14.60 -3.69 -17.55
CA ALA A 58 14.68 -4.13 -16.16
C ALA A 58 14.84 -2.98 -15.12
N PRO A 59 15.65 -1.92 -15.33
CA PRO A 59 15.82 -0.86 -14.35
C PRO A 59 14.53 -0.08 -14.08
N PHE A 60 13.72 0.17 -15.11
CA PHE A 60 12.48 0.95 -14.98
C PHE A 60 11.45 0.19 -14.15
N VAL A 61 11.30 -1.11 -14.41
CA VAL A 61 10.41 -1.99 -13.65
C VAL A 61 10.82 -2.04 -12.17
N VAL A 62 12.12 -2.15 -11.90
CA VAL A 62 12.67 -2.17 -10.53
C VAL A 62 12.37 -0.84 -9.81
N ILE A 63 12.60 0.30 -10.45
CA ILE A 63 12.33 1.62 -9.86
C ILE A 63 10.82 1.81 -9.60
N THR A 64 9.96 1.44 -10.55
CA THR A 64 8.51 1.51 -10.37
C THR A 64 8.04 0.62 -9.22
N GLY A 65 8.56 -0.61 -9.11
CA GLY A 65 8.26 -1.51 -8.00
C GLY A 65 8.71 -0.94 -6.65
N ALA A 66 9.87 -0.28 -6.61
CA ALA A 66 10.38 0.37 -5.41
C ALA A 66 9.52 1.58 -4.98
N ILE A 67 9.09 2.43 -5.91
CA ILE A 67 8.23 3.57 -5.60
C ILE A 67 6.87 3.12 -5.05
N LEU A 68 6.31 2.06 -5.65
CA LEU A 68 5.02 1.51 -5.26
C LEU A 68 5.02 0.84 -3.87
N THR A 69 6.18 0.40 -3.38
CA THR A 69 6.30 -0.27 -2.07
C THR A 69 6.49 0.69 -0.89
N ILE A 70 6.98 1.92 -1.13
CA ILE A 70 7.11 2.97 -0.09
C ILE A 70 5.78 3.30 0.63
N PRO A 71 4.66 3.59 -0.07
CA PRO A 71 3.39 3.91 0.60
C PRO A 71 2.79 2.74 1.39
N ILE A 72 3.27 1.52 1.17
CA ILE A 72 2.90 0.33 1.94
C ILE A 72 3.79 0.21 3.18
N MET A 73 5.11 0.29 3.00
CA MET A 73 6.10 0.16 4.09
C MET A 73 5.89 1.16 5.23
N ILE A 74 5.58 2.42 4.91
CA ILE A 74 5.43 3.50 5.91
C ILE A 74 4.29 3.19 6.91
N PRO A 75 3.02 2.97 6.50
CA PRO A 75 1.97 2.65 7.45
C PRO A 75 2.21 1.33 8.18
N THR A 76 2.78 0.30 7.54
CA THR A 76 3.10 -0.96 8.24
C THR A 76 4.14 -0.75 9.35
N ALA A 77 5.18 0.03 9.09
CA ALA A 77 6.19 0.37 10.09
C ALA A 77 5.60 1.21 11.24
N LEU A 78 4.78 2.22 10.91
CA LEU A 78 4.12 3.08 11.92
C LEU A 78 3.14 2.30 12.81
N ILE A 79 2.34 1.40 12.23
CA ILE A 79 1.42 0.54 12.98
C ILE A 79 2.20 -0.44 13.86
N SER A 80 3.30 -1.00 13.36
CA SER A 80 4.15 -1.92 14.12
C SER A 80 4.81 -1.22 15.32
N MET A 81 5.33 0.00 15.14
CA MET A 81 5.89 0.78 16.26
C MET A 81 4.84 1.13 17.31
N LYS A 82 3.62 1.50 16.91
CA LYS A 82 2.52 1.80 17.84
C LYS A 82 1.99 0.57 18.59
N ARG A 83 2.21 -0.64 18.08
CA ARG A 83 1.87 -1.90 18.75
C ARG A 83 2.96 -2.39 19.72
N LEU A 84 4.19 -1.87 19.59
CA LEU A 84 5.35 -2.29 20.38
C LEU A 84 5.65 -1.35 21.57
N GLY A 85 5.06 -0.15 21.59
CA GLY A 85 5.09 0.79 22.73
C GLY A 85 3.75 0.87 23.43
#